data_AF-A0A1B6IW21-F1
#
_entry.id   AF-A0A1B6IW21-F1
#
_cell.length_a   1.000
_cell.length_b   1.000
_cell.length_c   1.000
_cell.angle_alpha   90.00
_cell.angle_beta   90.00
_cell.angle_gamma   90.00
#
_symmetry.space_group_name_H-M   'P 1'
#
loop_
_entity.id
_entity.type
_entity.pdbx_description
1 polymer ?
#
loop_
_entity_poly.entity_id
_entity_poly.type
_entity_poly.pdbx_seq_one_letter_code
_entity_poly.pdbx_strand_id
1 'polypeptide(L)'
;FEVAFELAKTGMKTKAVDIHYKYAMALEDDGKFQEAEDQFIKAGKPKEAVMMYMHNQDWENAERVAQQHDEESLAQVLHAQAKQAFLDKNYQQFESLLLRAHKPDLIVKQYQEAGLWVDALRVCREYQPARLANLQAEYEREVGSRGARDVSSILSQAHQWQQSGEYKTAVDCYLRVNNNNCRDSGTVLKALTEAAQITNKFLE
;
A
#
# COMPACT_ATOMS: atom_id res chain seq x y z
N PHE A 1 37.63 0.04 -20.21
CA PHE A 1 37.89 0.10 -18.75
C PHE A 1 39.11 -0.72 -18.30
N GLU A 2 39.59 -1.72 -19.06
CA GLU A 2 40.76 -2.54 -18.69
C GLU A 2 42.04 -1.74 -18.34
N VAL A 3 42.43 -0.79 -19.20
CA VAL A 3 43.60 0.08 -18.96
C VAL A 3 43.46 0.90 -17.67
N ALA A 4 42.24 1.34 -17.34
CA ALA A 4 41.98 2.08 -16.11
C ALA A 4 42.13 1.17 -14.86
N PHE A 5 41.69 -0.09 -14.94
CA PHE A 5 41.87 -1.06 -13.87
C PHE A 5 43.35 -1.43 -13.66
N GLU A 6 44.15 -1.55 -14.72
CA GLU A 6 45.59 -1.80 -14.60
C GLU A 6 46.33 -0.63 -13.95
N LEU A 7 45.99 0.61 -14.32
CA LEU A 7 46.51 1.83 -13.68
C LEU A 7 46.11 1.93 -12.20
N ALA A 8 44.89 1.53 -11.86
CA ALA A 8 44.43 1.52 -10.46
C ALA A 8 45.17 0.49 -9.60
N LYS A 9 45.43 -0.71 -10.16
CA LYS A 9 46.20 -1.77 -9.49
C LYS A 9 47.64 -1.35 -9.18
N THR A 10 48.25 -0.56 -10.06
CA THR A 10 49.67 -0.19 -9.97
C THR A 10 49.94 1.07 -9.16
N GLY A 11 48.98 2.00 -9.02
CA GLY A 11 49.26 3.31 -8.44
C GLY A 11 48.40 3.77 -7.26
N MET A 12 47.08 3.49 -7.23
CA MET A 12 46.16 4.18 -6.31
C MET A 12 44.90 3.37 -6.01
N LYS A 13 44.89 2.62 -4.88
CA LYS A 13 43.73 1.83 -4.45
C LYS A 13 42.45 2.65 -4.28
N THR A 14 42.54 3.92 -3.92
CA THR A 14 41.40 4.84 -3.78
C THR A 14 40.70 5.14 -5.10
N LYS A 15 41.42 5.15 -6.23
CA LYS A 15 40.83 5.35 -7.57
C LYS A 15 40.12 4.12 -8.11
N ALA A 16 40.38 2.93 -7.55
CA ALA A 16 39.72 1.71 -8.00
C ALA A 16 38.21 1.76 -7.76
N VAL A 17 37.77 2.32 -6.64
CA VAL A 17 36.35 2.50 -6.29
C VAL A 17 35.64 3.38 -7.33
N ASP A 18 36.24 4.51 -7.70
CA ASP A 18 35.68 5.41 -8.71
C ASP A 18 35.60 4.77 -10.09
N ILE A 19 36.56 3.91 -10.44
CA ILE A 19 36.56 3.17 -11.71
C ILE A 19 35.47 2.11 -11.71
N HIS A 20 35.33 1.34 -10.63
CA HIS A 20 34.23 0.39 -10.48
C HIS A 20 32.88 1.09 -10.58
N TYR A 21 32.71 2.24 -9.92
CA TYR A 21 31.46 3.00 -9.99
C TYR A 21 31.15 3.50 -11.41
N LYS A 22 32.11 4.14 -12.08
CA LYS A 22 31.90 4.61 -13.47
C LYS A 22 31.67 3.46 -14.45
N TYR A 23 32.30 2.32 -14.20
CA TYR A 23 32.08 1.13 -15.03
C TYR A 23 30.69 0.54 -14.79
N ALA A 24 30.23 0.50 -13.54
CA ALA A 24 28.88 0.08 -13.19
C ALA A 24 27.82 0.93 -13.92
N MET A 25 27.98 2.26 -13.91
CA MET A 25 27.08 3.17 -14.64
C MET A 25 27.05 2.89 -16.16
N ALA A 26 28.21 2.66 -16.77
CA ALA A 26 28.26 2.31 -18.20
C ALA A 26 27.58 0.97 -18.50
N LEU A 27 27.69 -0.01 -17.59
CA LEU A 27 27.00 -1.30 -17.72
C LEU A 27 25.49 -1.18 -17.52
N GLU A 28 25.05 -0.29 -16.62
CA GLU A 28 23.64 0.05 -16.43
C GLU A 28 23.05 0.68 -17.70
N ASP A 29 23.74 1.65 -18.29
CA ASP A 29 23.34 2.28 -19.56
C ASP A 29 23.24 1.27 -20.71
N ASP A 30 24.13 0.26 -20.72
CA ASP A 30 24.12 -0.86 -21.67
C ASP A 30 23.06 -1.94 -21.34
N GLY A 31 22.33 -1.83 -20.24
CA GLY A 31 21.31 -2.79 -19.79
C GLY A 31 21.86 -4.08 -19.16
N LYS A 32 23.17 -4.12 -18.84
CA LYS A 32 23.85 -5.28 -18.25
C LYS A 32 23.77 -5.26 -16.72
N PHE A 33 22.55 -5.34 -16.20
CA PHE A 33 22.28 -5.08 -14.77
C PHE A 33 23.01 -6.02 -13.80
N GLN A 34 23.16 -7.31 -14.12
CA GLN A 34 23.92 -8.24 -13.29
C GLN A 34 25.41 -7.87 -13.20
N GLU A 35 26.01 -7.48 -14.33
CA GLU A 35 27.41 -7.02 -14.34
C GLU A 35 27.55 -5.68 -13.62
N ALA A 36 26.57 -4.78 -13.77
CA ALA A 36 26.54 -3.50 -13.08
C ALA A 36 26.44 -3.66 -11.56
N GLU A 37 25.57 -4.57 -11.06
CA GLU A 37 25.46 -4.93 -9.65
C GLU A 37 26.83 -5.32 -9.05
N ASP A 38 27.53 -6.24 -9.71
CA ASP A 38 28.86 -6.69 -9.29
C ASP A 38 29.84 -5.52 -9.14
N GLN A 39 29.79 -4.55 -10.06
CA GLN A 39 30.66 -3.38 -10.04
C GLN A 39 30.23 -2.37 -8.96
N PHE A 40 28.92 -2.15 -8.76
CA PHE A 40 28.39 -1.30 -7.69
C PHE A 40 28.76 -1.84 -6.31
N ILE A 41 28.67 -3.15 -6.09
CA ILE A 41 29.09 -3.79 -4.83
C ILE A 41 30.60 -3.63 -4.62
N LYS A 42 31.43 -3.86 -5.66
CA LYS A 42 32.89 -3.64 -5.60
C LYS A 42 33.25 -2.17 -5.36
N ALA A 43 32.40 -1.24 -5.77
CA ALA A 43 32.52 0.18 -5.48
C ALA A 43 32.03 0.56 -4.06
N GLY A 44 31.57 -0.40 -3.25
CA GLY A 44 31.01 -0.12 -1.91
C GLY A 44 29.70 0.67 -1.97
N LYS A 45 28.97 0.56 -3.07
CA LYS A 45 27.77 1.33 -3.42
C LYS A 45 26.57 0.42 -3.69
N PRO A 46 26.15 -0.42 -2.72
CA PRO A 46 25.04 -1.35 -2.90
C PRO A 46 23.69 -0.64 -3.06
N LYS A 47 23.53 0.57 -2.48
CA LYS A 47 22.33 1.41 -2.62
C LYS A 47 22.04 1.72 -4.09
N GLU A 48 23.08 1.98 -4.87
CA GLU A 48 22.98 2.27 -6.30
C GLU A 48 22.54 1.04 -7.10
N ALA A 49 23.04 -0.16 -6.77
CA ALA A 49 22.55 -1.40 -7.36
C ALA A 49 21.07 -1.66 -7.04
N VAL A 50 20.64 -1.42 -5.80
CA VAL A 50 19.23 -1.53 -5.40
C VAL A 50 18.36 -0.55 -6.19
N MET A 51 18.77 0.72 -6.28
CA MET A 51 18.04 1.76 -7.02
C MET A 51 17.93 1.43 -8.52
N MET A 52 19.00 0.92 -9.13
CA MET A 52 19.00 0.44 -10.51
C MET A 52 17.91 -0.61 -10.73
N TYR A 53 17.84 -1.66 -9.89
CA TYR A 53 16.80 -2.68 -10.00
C TYR A 53 15.39 -2.14 -9.73
N MET A 54 15.24 -1.24 -8.77
CA MET A 54 13.96 -0.57 -8.49
C MET A 54 13.46 0.25 -9.69
N HIS A 55 14.34 0.98 -10.38
CA HIS A 55 13.96 1.74 -11.59
C HIS A 55 13.48 0.81 -12.72
N ASN A 56 14.07 -0.38 -12.82
CA ASN A 56 13.67 -1.38 -13.80
C ASN A 56 12.49 -2.26 -13.35
N GLN A 57 11.91 -1.99 -12.18
CA GLN A 57 10.84 -2.79 -11.56
C GLN A 57 11.23 -4.27 -11.34
N ASP A 58 12.52 -4.57 -11.26
CA ASP A 58 13.04 -5.89 -10.92
C ASP A 58 13.11 -6.02 -9.40
N TRP A 59 11.92 -6.22 -8.81
CA TRP A 59 11.76 -6.25 -7.35
C TRP A 59 12.47 -7.42 -6.69
N GLU A 60 12.60 -8.56 -7.38
CA GLU A 60 13.27 -9.76 -6.86
C GLU A 60 14.76 -9.51 -6.65
N ASN A 61 15.44 -8.94 -7.64
CA ASN A 61 16.85 -8.60 -7.50
C ASN A 61 17.05 -7.40 -6.57
N ALA A 62 16.18 -6.39 -6.59
CA ALA A 62 16.25 -5.28 -5.65
C ALA A 62 16.15 -5.76 -4.18
N GLU A 63 15.22 -6.66 -3.87
CA GLU A 63 15.03 -7.20 -2.53
C GLU A 63 16.24 -8.06 -2.11
N ARG A 64 16.74 -8.92 -3.00
CA ARG A 64 17.92 -9.75 -2.75
C ARG A 64 19.15 -8.92 -2.43
N VAL A 65 19.45 -7.92 -3.26
CA VAL A 65 20.64 -7.07 -3.08
C VAL A 65 20.51 -6.25 -1.80
N ALA A 66 19.33 -5.71 -1.51
CA ALA A 66 19.08 -5.00 -0.26
C ALA A 66 19.29 -5.91 0.96
N GLN A 67 18.71 -7.11 0.99
CA GLN A 67 18.90 -8.05 2.10
C GLN A 67 20.36 -8.47 2.33
N GLN A 68 21.13 -8.61 1.25
CA GLN A 68 22.52 -9.11 1.32
C GLN A 68 23.53 -8.01 1.63
N HIS A 69 23.31 -6.80 1.13
CA HIS A 69 24.32 -5.75 1.13
C HIS A 69 23.88 -4.42 1.75
N ASP A 70 22.58 -4.19 1.90
CA ASP A 70 22.05 -2.93 2.45
C ASP A 70 20.63 -3.07 3.03
N GLU A 71 20.56 -3.59 4.26
CA GLU A 71 19.29 -3.86 4.96
C GLU A 71 18.44 -2.59 5.13
N GLU A 72 19.07 -1.42 5.23
CA GLU A 72 18.39 -0.12 5.29
C GLU A 72 17.52 0.16 4.06
N SER A 73 17.97 -0.26 2.87
CA SER A 73 17.22 -0.07 1.63
C SER A 73 16.07 -1.06 1.46
N LEU A 74 16.04 -2.17 2.20
CA LEU A 74 14.98 -3.17 2.07
C LEU A 74 13.60 -2.56 2.30
N ALA A 75 13.47 -1.71 3.33
CA ALA A 75 12.22 -1.02 3.63
C ALA A 75 11.79 -0.09 2.48
N GLN A 76 12.73 0.52 1.77
CA GLN A 76 12.46 1.38 0.62
C GLN A 76 12.00 0.56 -0.60
N VAL A 77 12.63 -0.58 -0.87
CA VAL A 77 12.24 -1.51 -1.93
C VAL A 77 10.81 -2.00 -1.72
N LEU A 78 10.52 -2.52 -0.52
CA LEU A 78 9.18 -3.04 -0.17
C LEU A 78 8.10 -1.95 -0.29
N HIS A 79 8.41 -0.72 0.13
CA HIS A 79 7.48 0.39 0.02
C HIS A 79 7.20 0.77 -1.43
N ALA A 80 8.22 0.82 -2.29
CA ALA A 80 8.05 1.12 -3.71
C ALA A 80 7.27 0.02 -4.43
N GLN A 81 7.58 -1.25 -4.15
CA GLN A 81 6.85 -2.39 -4.68
C GLN A 81 5.39 -2.38 -4.22
N ALA A 82 5.12 -2.04 -2.95
CA ALA A 82 3.77 -1.92 -2.45
C ALA A 82 2.98 -0.82 -3.18
N LYS A 83 3.60 0.33 -3.42
CA LYS A 83 2.99 1.42 -4.18
C LYS A 83 2.62 0.98 -5.60
N GLN A 84 3.48 0.22 -6.27
CA GLN A 84 3.18 -0.36 -7.58
C GLN A 84 2.01 -1.35 -7.51
N ALA A 85 2.05 -2.30 -6.56
CA ALA A 85 0.98 -3.27 -6.36
C ALA A 85 -0.38 -2.59 -6.09
N PHE A 86 -0.39 -1.46 -5.38
CA PHE A 86 -1.60 -0.67 -5.16
C PHE A 86 -2.15 -0.07 -6.46
N LEU A 87 -1.28 0.47 -7.33
CA LEU A 87 -1.68 0.99 -8.65
C LEU A 87 -2.24 -0.10 -9.54
N ASP A 88 -1.66 -1.30 -9.47
CA ASP A 88 -2.12 -2.49 -10.17
C ASP A 88 -3.40 -3.10 -9.56
N LYS A 89 -3.95 -2.47 -8.51
CA LYS A 89 -5.11 -2.92 -7.71
C LYS A 89 -4.93 -4.30 -7.08
N ASN A 90 -3.69 -4.75 -6.94
CA ASN A 90 -3.35 -5.96 -6.19
C ASN A 90 -3.22 -5.63 -4.70
N TYR A 91 -4.37 -5.41 -4.07
CA TYR A 91 -4.47 -5.02 -2.66
C TYR A 91 -3.90 -6.07 -1.69
N GLN A 92 -3.98 -7.35 -2.04
CA GLN A 92 -3.41 -8.44 -1.23
C GLN A 92 -1.88 -8.35 -1.17
N GLN A 93 -1.23 -8.15 -2.31
CA GLN A 93 0.21 -7.99 -2.37
C GLN A 93 0.66 -6.69 -1.69
N PHE A 94 -0.08 -5.60 -1.90
CA PHE A 94 0.15 -4.32 -1.22
C PHE A 94 0.17 -4.46 0.30
N GLU A 95 -0.85 -5.10 0.88
CA GLU A 95 -0.92 -5.33 2.33
C GLU A 95 0.24 -6.19 2.82
N SER A 96 0.50 -7.32 2.15
CA SER A 96 1.59 -8.23 2.50
C SER A 96 2.95 -7.51 2.55
N LEU A 97 3.23 -6.68 1.54
CA LEU A 97 4.50 -5.94 1.46
C LEU A 97 4.66 -4.89 2.56
N LEU A 98 3.61 -4.13 2.87
CA LEU A 98 3.67 -3.12 3.93
C LEU A 98 3.69 -3.73 5.34
N LEU A 99 3.07 -4.89 5.54
CA LEU A 99 3.17 -5.65 6.77
C LEU A 99 4.58 -6.19 6.98
N ARG A 100 5.21 -6.74 5.94
CA ARG A 100 6.64 -7.13 5.95
C ARG A 100 7.55 -5.95 6.24
N ALA A 101 7.19 -4.75 5.78
CA ALA A 101 7.90 -3.51 6.08
C ALA A 101 7.57 -2.92 7.46
N HIS A 102 6.78 -3.60 8.30
CA HIS A 102 6.30 -3.13 9.60
C HIS A 102 5.61 -1.76 9.58
N LYS A 103 4.90 -1.44 8.48
CA LYS A 103 4.20 -0.15 8.29
C LYS A 103 2.70 -0.32 7.98
N PRO A 104 1.91 -0.91 8.88
CA PRO A 104 0.46 -1.00 8.70
C PRO A 104 -0.23 0.38 8.71
N ASP A 105 0.36 1.39 9.34
CA ASP A 105 -0.15 2.78 9.33
C ASP A 105 -0.34 3.34 7.92
N LEU A 106 0.56 2.96 7.02
CA LEU A 106 0.53 3.43 5.65
C LEU A 106 -0.57 2.75 4.84
N ILE A 107 -0.89 1.48 5.13
CA ILE A 107 -2.00 0.75 4.50
C ILE A 107 -3.29 1.52 4.74
N VAL A 108 -3.57 1.84 6.01
CA VAL A 108 -4.77 2.58 6.42
C VAL A 108 -4.82 3.93 5.71
N LYS A 109 -3.72 4.70 5.76
CA LYS A 109 -3.65 6.02 5.10
C LYS A 109 -3.91 5.94 3.59
N GLN A 110 -3.30 4.97 2.91
CA GLN A 110 -3.47 4.84 1.46
C GLN A 110 -4.91 4.46 1.08
N TYR A 111 -5.54 3.59 1.87
CA TYR A 111 -6.95 3.26 1.70
C TYR A 111 -7.88 4.45 1.98
N GLN A 112 -7.58 5.26 3.00
CA GLN A 112 -8.31 6.51 3.25
C GLN A 112 -8.22 7.46 2.05
N GLU A 113 -7.01 7.70 1.53
CA GLU A 113 -6.78 8.57 0.37
C GLU A 113 -7.48 8.06 -0.90
N ALA A 114 -7.57 6.74 -1.07
CA ALA A 114 -8.31 6.12 -2.17
C ALA A 114 -9.83 6.06 -1.95
N GLY A 115 -10.33 6.47 -0.78
CA GLY A 115 -11.75 6.38 -0.41
C GLY A 115 -12.23 4.95 -0.10
N LEU A 116 -11.31 3.99 0.04
CA LEU A 116 -11.58 2.59 0.39
C LEU A 116 -11.72 2.44 1.91
N TRP A 117 -12.71 3.12 2.48
CA TRP A 117 -12.90 3.21 3.93
C TRP A 117 -13.19 1.86 4.60
N VAL A 118 -13.87 0.96 3.90
CA VAL A 118 -14.16 -0.40 4.39
C VAL A 118 -12.87 -1.17 4.64
N ASP A 119 -11.95 -1.17 3.67
CA ASP A 119 -10.64 -1.80 3.81
C ASP A 119 -9.75 -1.10 4.83
N ALA A 120 -9.76 0.24 4.87
CA ALA A 120 -9.04 1.01 5.88
C ALA A 120 -9.46 0.61 7.31
N LEU A 121 -10.76 0.49 7.56
CA LEU A 121 -11.33 0.11 8.85
C LEU A 121 -11.03 -1.36 9.19
N ARG A 122 -11.11 -2.27 8.21
CA ARG A 122 -10.74 -3.68 8.38
C ARG A 122 -9.29 -3.81 8.85
N VAL A 123 -8.35 -3.22 8.09
CA VAL A 123 -6.91 -3.28 8.39
C VAL A 123 -6.62 -2.61 9.73
N CYS A 124 -7.25 -1.45 10.01
CA CYS A 124 -7.04 -0.77 11.28
C CYS A 124 -7.52 -1.62 12.46
N ARG A 125 -8.66 -2.33 12.35
CA ARG A 125 -9.13 -3.24 13.39
C ARG A 125 -8.15 -4.38 13.65
N GLU A 126 -7.57 -4.95 12.60
CA GLU A 126 -6.69 -6.11 12.68
C GLU A 126 -5.30 -5.76 13.21
N TYR A 127 -4.69 -4.69 12.69
CA TYR A 127 -3.28 -4.36 12.98
C TYR A 127 -3.11 -3.19 13.96
N GLN A 128 -4.13 -2.34 14.15
CA GLN A 128 -4.04 -1.11 14.97
C GLN A 128 -5.36 -0.77 15.71
N PRO A 129 -5.86 -1.64 16.60
CA PRO A 129 -7.15 -1.44 17.27
C PRO A 129 -7.20 -0.14 18.10
N ALA A 130 -6.06 0.35 18.59
CA ALA A 130 -5.98 1.61 19.33
C ALA A 130 -6.35 2.84 18.48
N ARG A 131 -6.13 2.79 17.15
CA ARG A 131 -6.44 3.88 16.22
C ARG A 131 -7.86 3.76 15.64
N LEU A 132 -8.53 2.62 15.85
CA LEU A 132 -9.82 2.31 15.24
C LEU A 132 -10.89 3.35 15.59
N ALA A 133 -10.99 3.78 16.85
CA ALA A 133 -11.98 4.77 17.28
C ALA A 133 -11.82 6.11 16.55
N ASN A 134 -10.57 6.57 16.37
CA ASN A 134 -10.28 7.81 15.64
C ASN A 134 -10.62 7.66 14.16
N LEU A 135 -10.26 6.53 13.54
CA LEU A 135 -10.56 6.24 12.15
C LEU A 135 -12.07 6.14 11.89
N GLN A 136 -12.82 5.53 12.82
CA GLN A 136 -14.28 5.47 12.77
C GLN A 136 -14.91 6.86 12.85
N ALA A 137 -14.43 7.73 13.74
CA ALA A 137 -14.91 9.11 13.83
C ALA A 137 -14.60 9.93 12.56
N GLU A 138 -13.43 9.73 11.94
CA GLU A 138 -13.08 10.34 10.65
C GLU A 138 -14.01 9.85 9.52
N TYR A 139 -14.24 8.54 9.47
CA TYR A 139 -15.16 7.93 8.53
C TYR A 139 -16.60 8.46 8.71
N GLU A 140 -17.10 8.53 9.95
CA GLU A 140 -18.42 9.08 10.26
C GLU A 140 -18.54 10.57 9.90
N ARG A 141 -17.46 11.34 9.98
CA ARG A 141 -17.45 12.73 9.55
C ARG A 141 -17.52 12.83 8.02
N GLU A 142 -16.73 12.04 7.31
CA GLU A 142 -16.74 12.02 5.83
C GLU A 142 -18.10 11.54 5.30
N VAL A 143 -18.66 10.49 5.90
CA VAL A 143 -19.99 9.94 5.59
C VAL A 143 -21.11 10.83 6.10
N GLY A 144 -20.99 11.44 7.26
CA GLY A 144 -21.98 12.38 7.79
C GLY A 144 -22.07 13.64 6.93
N SER A 145 -20.95 14.09 6.38
CA SER A 145 -20.89 15.23 5.46
C SER A 145 -21.47 14.91 4.07
N ARG A 146 -21.17 13.73 3.50
CA ARG A 146 -21.67 13.29 2.18
C ARG A 146 -23.06 12.67 2.21
N GLY A 147 -23.31 11.79 3.19
CA GLY A 147 -24.53 11.00 3.37
C GLY A 147 -25.70 11.75 4.01
N ALA A 148 -25.48 12.88 4.68
CA ALA A 148 -26.60 13.71 5.15
C ALA A 148 -27.44 14.32 3.99
N ARG A 149 -26.96 14.26 2.75
CA ARG A 149 -27.62 14.88 1.58
C ARG A 149 -28.17 13.90 0.56
N ASP A 150 -27.72 12.64 0.53
CA ASP A 150 -28.11 11.69 -0.51
C ASP A 150 -28.34 10.27 0.04
N VAL A 151 -29.62 9.86 0.03
CA VAL A 151 -30.10 8.53 0.46
C VAL A 151 -29.49 7.41 -0.38
N SER A 152 -29.20 7.67 -1.67
CA SER A 152 -28.62 6.66 -2.57
C SER A 152 -27.19 6.28 -2.18
N SER A 153 -26.43 7.24 -1.66
CA SER A 153 -25.08 7.02 -1.14
C SER A 153 -25.10 6.19 0.14
N ILE A 154 -26.08 6.42 1.02
CA ILE A 154 -26.22 5.64 2.27
C ILE A 154 -26.54 4.17 1.94
N LEU A 155 -27.43 3.92 1.00
CA LEU A 155 -27.80 2.55 0.59
C LEU A 155 -26.65 1.82 -0.09
N SER A 156 -25.94 2.49 -1.01
CA SER A 156 -24.78 1.90 -1.68
C SER A 156 -23.69 1.50 -0.67
N GLN A 157 -23.50 2.30 0.36
CA GLN A 157 -22.55 2.04 1.43
C GLN A 157 -23.01 0.91 2.36
N ALA A 158 -24.29 0.85 2.72
CA ALA A 158 -24.84 -0.25 3.49
C ALA A 158 -24.66 -1.59 2.77
N HIS A 159 -24.84 -1.63 1.45
CA HIS A 159 -24.52 -2.79 0.62
C HIS A 159 -23.02 -3.15 0.61
N GLN A 160 -22.13 -2.17 0.57
CA GLN A 160 -20.69 -2.44 0.66
C GLN A 160 -20.32 -3.10 1.99
N TRP A 161 -20.86 -2.61 3.11
CA TRP A 161 -20.65 -3.22 4.43
C TRP A 161 -21.24 -4.62 4.54
N GLN A 162 -22.37 -4.85 3.89
CA GLN A 162 -22.97 -6.19 3.81
C GLN A 162 -22.08 -7.16 3.03
N GLN A 163 -21.48 -6.74 1.91
CA GLN A 163 -20.54 -7.56 1.14
C GLN A 163 -19.24 -7.82 1.89
N SER A 164 -18.79 -6.86 2.71
CA SER A 164 -17.59 -7.03 3.55
C SER A 164 -17.84 -7.88 4.80
N GLY A 165 -19.09 -8.30 5.05
CA GLY A 165 -19.47 -9.12 6.21
C GLY A 165 -19.62 -8.35 7.53
N GLU A 166 -19.58 -7.01 7.50
CA GLU A 166 -19.76 -6.17 8.69
C GLU A 166 -21.25 -5.84 8.86
N TYR A 167 -22.01 -6.84 9.32
CA TYR A 167 -23.47 -6.75 9.40
C TYR A 167 -23.98 -5.69 10.40
N LYS A 168 -23.26 -5.44 11.50
CA LYS A 168 -23.65 -4.44 12.49
C LYS A 168 -23.62 -3.01 11.92
N THR A 169 -22.52 -2.64 11.27
CA THR A 169 -22.37 -1.31 10.66
C THR A 169 -23.27 -1.14 9.44
N ALA A 170 -23.53 -2.22 8.68
CA ALA A 170 -24.51 -2.22 7.60
C ALA A 170 -25.93 -1.88 8.11
N VAL A 171 -26.36 -2.50 9.22
CA VAL A 171 -27.64 -2.22 9.87
C VAL A 171 -27.71 -0.77 10.35
N ASP A 172 -26.67 -0.26 11.01
CA ASP A 172 -26.61 1.15 11.43
C ASP A 172 -26.74 2.12 10.25
N CYS A 173 -26.14 1.80 9.10
CA CYS A 173 -26.29 2.59 7.88
C CYS A 173 -27.72 2.55 7.33
N TYR A 174 -28.37 1.39 7.30
CA TYR A 174 -29.78 1.30 6.89
C TYR A 174 -30.72 2.04 7.83
N LEU A 175 -30.49 1.99 9.14
CA LEU A 175 -31.28 2.71 10.15
C LEU A 175 -31.11 4.23 10.07
N ARG A 176 -30.01 4.72 9.49
CA ARG A 176 -29.85 6.15 9.19
C ARG A 176 -30.83 6.61 8.11
N VAL A 177 -31.32 5.75 7.21
CA VAL A 177 -32.35 6.11 6.22
C VAL A 177 -33.71 6.20 6.93
N ASN A 178 -34.25 7.41 7.06
CA ASN A 178 -35.47 7.68 7.81
C ASN A 178 -36.33 8.77 7.15
N ASN A 179 -37.51 9.01 7.70
CA ASN A 179 -38.46 9.97 7.13
C ASN A 179 -37.98 11.44 7.18
N ASN A 180 -36.87 11.73 7.88
CA ASN A 180 -36.29 13.08 7.92
C ASN A 180 -35.36 13.35 6.73
N ASN A 181 -34.72 12.31 6.16
CA ASN A 181 -33.78 12.43 5.05
C ASN A 181 -34.29 11.88 3.72
N CYS A 182 -35.34 11.03 3.73
CA CYS A 182 -36.01 10.55 2.54
C CYS A 182 -37.51 10.83 2.62
N ARG A 183 -38.06 11.54 1.61
CA ARG A 183 -39.52 11.76 1.49
C ARG A 183 -40.25 10.55 0.90
N ASP A 184 -39.53 9.63 0.28
CA ASP A 184 -40.10 8.40 -0.27
C ASP A 184 -40.18 7.31 0.81
N SER A 185 -41.40 7.08 1.28
CA SER A 185 -41.68 6.05 2.28
C SER A 185 -41.34 4.63 1.79
N GLY A 186 -41.32 4.39 0.47
CA GLY A 186 -40.99 3.08 -0.09
C GLY A 186 -39.51 2.71 0.09
N THR A 187 -38.62 3.68 -0.12
CA THR A 187 -37.18 3.50 0.07
C THR A 187 -36.81 3.32 1.55
N VAL A 188 -37.45 4.08 2.44
CA VAL A 188 -37.27 3.91 3.91
C VAL A 188 -37.72 2.52 4.36
N LEU A 189 -38.88 2.05 3.89
CA LEU A 189 -39.36 0.71 4.21
C LEU A 189 -38.40 -0.38 3.73
N LYS A 190 -37.88 -0.28 2.50
CA LYS A 190 -36.90 -1.25 1.98
C LYS A 190 -35.63 -1.30 2.85
N ALA A 191 -35.07 -0.15 3.19
CA ALA A 191 -33.89 -0.06 4.06
C ALA A 191 -34.14 -0.71 5.43
N LEU A 192 -35.28 -0.43 6.06
CA LEU A 192 -35.65 -1.02 7.35
C LEU A 192 -35.90 -2.52 7.25
N THR A 193 -36.46 -2.99 6.14
CA THR A 193 -36.72 -4.42 5.92
C THR A 193 -35.40 -5.18 5.75
N GLU A 194 -34.45 -4.64 4.99
CA GLU A 194 -33.11 -5.21 4.84
C GLU A 194 -32.34 -5.20 6.17
N ALA A 195 -32.42 -4.12 6.95
CA ALA A 195 -31.84 -4.05 8.29
C ALA A 195 -32.40 -5.14 9.23
N ALA A 196 -33.72 -5.34 9.21
CA ALA A 196 -34.38 -6.38 10.00
C ALA A 196 -33.96 -7.79 9.56
N GLN A 197 -33.87 -8.04 8.26
CA GLN A 197 -33.41 -9.34 7.71
C GLN A 197 -31.97 -9.65 8.11
N ILE A 198 -31.07 -8.65 8.02
CA ILE A 198 -29.67 -8.82 8.39
C ILE A 198 -29.55 -9.10 9.89
N THR A 199 -30.28 -8.34 10.72
CA THR A 199 -30.29 -8.53 12.17
C THR A 199 -30.76 -9.94 12.54
N ASN A 200 -31.90 -10.39 12.01
CA ASN A 200 -32.43 -11.73 12.30
C ASN A 200 -31.55 -12.87 11.77
N LYS A 201 -30.77 -12.65 10.71
CA LYS A 201 -29.97 -13.71 10.08
C LYS A 201 -28.55 -13.81 10.64
N PHE A 202 -27.98 -12.70 11.10
CA PHE A 202 -26.54 -12.61 11.41
C PHE A 202 -26.22 -12.02 12.79
N LEU A 203 -27.20 -11.47 13.53
CA LEU A 203 -26.97 -10.77 14.81
C LEU A 203 -27.74 -11.38 16.00
N GLU A 204 -28.43 -12.51 15.82
CA GLU A 204 -29.01 -13.34 16.89
C GLU A 204 -27.99 -14.30 17.53
#